data_AF-A0A7V9Q8M4-F1
#
_entry.id   AF-A0A7V9Q8M4-F1
#
_cell.length_a   1.000
_cell.length_b   1.000
_cell.length_c   1.000
_cell.angle_alpha   90.00
_cell.angle_beta   90.00
_cell.angle_gamma   90.00
#
_symmetry.space_group_name_H-M   'P 1'
#
loop_
_entity.id
_entity.type
_entity.pdbx_description
1 polymer ?
#
loop_
_entity_poly.entity_id
_entity_poly.type
_entity_poly.pdbx_seq_one_letter_code
_entity_poly.pdbx_strand_id
1 'polypeptide(L)'
;MKKLQKMTVACAALLLMTVTVFPVDLKNEDGRRYEVKIHDGPTTLNSSIDANSMQLSVCRDCVIEVVGVGTVKVKGSVTVVIKDGKLSKQ
;
A
#
# COMPACT_ATOMS: atom_id res chain seq x y z
N MET A 1 22.78 -38.55 48.19
CA MET A 1 21.61 -37.70 48.46
C MET A 1 20.71 -37.72 47.22
N LYS A 2 19.40 -37.81 47.42
CA LYS A 2 18.36 -38.20 46.44
C LYS A 2 17.71 -36.97 45.77
N LYS A 3 17.25 -37.19 44.52
CA LYS A 3 16.16 -36.51 43.76
C LYS A 3 16.46 -35.09 43.23
N LEU A 4 16.54 -34.87 41.92
CA LEU A 4 15.47 -34.82 40.90
C LEU A 4 14.52 -33.62 41.11
N GLN A 5 14.72 -32.55 40.33
CA GLN A 5 13.63 -31.65 39.93
C GLN A 5 13.79 -31.25 38.46
N LYS A 6 12.90 -31.84 37.65
CA LYS A 6 12.54 -31.44 36.29
C LYS A 6 11.64 -30.20 36.41
N MET A 7 11.91 -29.13 35.65
CA MET A 7 11.00 -28.00 35.36
C MET A 7 11.81 -27.01 34.48
N THR A 8 11.40 -26.51 33.33
CA THR A 8 10.20 -26.64 32.50
C THR A 8 10.56 -26.02 31.15
N VAL A 9 10.08 -26.60 30.06
CA VAL A 9 10.06 -25.97 28.73
C VAL A 9 9.22 -24.69 28.81
N ALA A 10 9.78 -23.54 28.41
CA ALA A 10 9.02 -22.34 28.08
C ALA A 10 9.85 -21.51 27.08
N CYS A 11 9.80 -21.87 25.79
CA CYS A 11 8.91 -21.21 24.83
C CYS A 11 9.06 -19.67 24.83
N ALA A 12 10.23 -19.18 24.44
CA ALA A 12 10.43 -17.77 24.08
C ALA A 12 10.74 -17.66 22.58
N ALA A 13 9.93 -18.32 21.75
CA ALA A 13 9.81 -17.94 20.36
C ALA A 13 9.00 -16.63 20.35
N LEU A 14 9.69 -15.50 20.49
CA LEU A 14 9.11 -14.20 20.15
C LEU A 14 8.76 -14.24 18.66
N LEU A 15 7.51 -14.63 18.35
CA LEU A 15 6.89 -14.31 17.07
C LEU A 15 6.80 -12.79 17.01
N LEU A 16 7.80 -12.16 16.40
CA LEU A 16 7.68 -10.84 15.81
C LEU A 16 6.58 -10.94 14.74
N MET A 17 5.33 -10.67 15.13
CA MET A 17 4.27 -10.37 14.17
C MET A 17 4.58 -9.01 13.57
N THR A 18 5.47 -8.99 12.58
CA THR A 18 5.63 -7.82 11.72
C THR A 18 4.32 -7.69 10.95
N VAL A 19 3.53 -6.68 11.30
CA VAL A 19 2.39 -6.28 10.48
C VAL A 19 2.94 -5.77 9.15
N THR A 20 2.96 -6.65 8.15
CA THR A 20 3.27 -6.28 6.78
C THR A 20 2.09 -5.47 6.26
N VAL A 21 2.18 -4.15 6.39
CA VAL A 21 1.28 -3.26 5.65
C VAL A 21 1.67 -3.38 4.19
N PHE A 22 0.90 -4.15 3.42
CA PHE A 22 1.10 -4.23 1.98
C PHE A 22 0.83 -2.86 1.36
N PRO A 23 1.58 -2.50 0.32
CA PRO A 23 1.47 -1.19 -0.29
C PRO A 23 0.29 -1.14 -1.27
N VAL A 24 -0.18 0.07 -1.53
CA VAL A 24 -1.20 0.42 -2.51
C VAL A 24 -0.60 0.32 -3.91
N ASP A 25 -1.37 -0.19 -4.86
CA ASP A 25 -1.02 -0.16 -6.29
C ASP A 25 -1.87 0.89 -7.03
N LEU A 26 -1.36 1.42 -8.13
CA LEU A 26 -2.08 2.33 -9.01
C LEU A 26 -2.12 1.75 -10.43
N LYS A 27 -3.31 1.55 -10.97
CA LYS A 27 -3.54 1.05 -12.32
C LYS A 27 -4.27 2.09 -13.16
N ASN A 28 -3.81 2.30 -14.37
CA ASN A 28 -4.49 3.11 -15.36
C ASN A 28 -5.00 2.20 -16.47
N GLU A 29 -6.32 2.07 -16.60
CA GLU A 29 -6.97 1.35 -17.68
C GLU A 29 -7.40 2.27 -18.84
N ASP A 30 -7.20 3.59 -18.70
CA ASP A 30 -7.49 4.53 -19.78
C ASP A 30 -6.37 4.55 -20.83
N GLY A 31 -6.75 4.93 -22.06
CA GLY A 31 -5.83 5.09 -23.19
C GLY A 31 -4.96 6.36 -23.15
N ARG A 32 -4.89 7.09 -22.03
CA ARG A 32 -4.09 8.32 -21.89
C ARG A 32 -3.24 8.32 -20.63
N ARG A 33 -2.13 9.05 -20.66
CA ARG A 33 -1.25 9.30 -19.51
C ARG A 33 -1.88 10.30 -18.55
N TYR A 34 -1.62 10.14 -17.26
CA TYR A 34 -1.99 11.09 -16.21
C TYR A 34 -0.78 11.54 -15.40
N GLU A 35 -0.81 12.80 -14.98
CA GLU A 35 0.02 13.30 -13.87
C GLU A 35 -0.62 12.91 -12.54
N VAL A 36 0.21 12.45 -11.61
CA VAL A 36 -0.22 11.89 -10.33
C VAL A 36 0.57 12.55 -9.21
N LYS A 37 -0.10 12.98 -8.14
CA LYS A 37 0.55 13.41 -6.91
C LYS A 37 0.17 12.47 -5.78
N ILE A 38 1.18 12.00 -5.06
CA ILE A 38 1.02 11.12 -3.92
C ILE A 38 1.35 11.94 -2.67
N HIS A 39 0.33 12.22 -1.87
CA HIS A 39 0.48 12.93 -0.60
C HIS A 39 0.59 11.91 0.53
N ASP A 40 1.78 11.82 1.12
CA ASP A 40 2.10 10.96 2.26
C ASP A 40 2.51 11.84 3.45
N GLY A 41 1.54 12.10 4.33
CA GLY A 41 1.69 13.05 5.43
C GLY A 41 2.09 14.45 4.93
N PRO A 42 3.24 15.01 5.36
CA PRO A 42 3.70 16.32 4.91
C PRO A 42 4.40 16.28 3.53
N THR A 43 4.67 15.10 2.99
CA THR A 43 5.44 14.92 1.75
C THR A 43 4.49 14.77 0.56
N THR A 44 4.84 15.41 -0.56
CA THR A 44 4.16 15.21 -1.83
C THR A 44 5.16 14.72 -2.88
N LEU A 45 4.90 13.55 -3.46
CA LEU A 45 5.65 13.02 -4.58
C LEU A 45 4.86 13.26 -5.87
N ASN A 46 5.47 13.96 -6.82
CA ASN A 46 4.91 14.13 -8.16
C ASN A 46 5.45 13.01 -9.06
N SER A 47 4.56 12.35 -9.78
CA SER A 47 4.84 11.27 -10.72
C SER A 47 3.81 11.30 -11.84
N SER A 48 3.84 10.30 -12.70
CA SER A 48 2.88 10.11 -13.78
C SER A 48 2.65 8.63 -14.02
N ILE A 49 1.49 8.26 -14.55
CA ILE A 49 1.19 6.90 -14.96
C ILE A 49 0.78 6.87 -16.44
N ASP A 50 1.44 6.02 -17.22
CA ASP A 50 1.18 5.89 -18.65
C ASP A 50 -0.16 5.20 -18.92
N ALA A 51 -0.65 5.34 -20.16
CA ALA A 51 -1.85 4.65 -20.62
C ALA A 51 -1.73 3.13 -20.45
N ASN A 52 -2.81 2.47 -20.04
CA ASN A 52 -2.88 1.00 -19.91
C ASN A 52 -1.72 0.38 -19.09
N SER A 53 -1.30 1.05 -18.02
CA SER A 53 -0.14 0.64 -17.20
C SER A 53 -0.49 0.46 -15.72
N MET A 54 0.42 -0.17 -14.97
CA MET A 54 0.28 -0.37 -13.53
C MET A 54 1.58 -0.02 -12.82
N GLN A 55 1.48 0.78 -11.76
CA GLN A 55 2.55 1.08 -10.83
C GLN A 55 2.29 0.33 -9.54
N LEU A 56 3.26 -0.48 -9.14
CA LEU A 56 3.17 -1.28 -7.93
C LEU A 56 3.72 -0.50 -6.75
N SER A 57 3.11 -0.73 -5.59
CA SER A 57 3.64 -0.29 -4.30
C SER A 57 3.87 1.21 -4.16
N VAL A 58 2.93 2.03 -4.64
CA VAL A 58 3.07 3.49 -4.69
C VAL A 58 3.09 4.17 -3.32
N CYS A 59 2.38 3.62 -2.32
CA CYS A 59 2.38 4.14 -0.94
C CYS A 59 1.80 3.09 0.04
N ARG A 60 1.73 3.39 1.35
CA ARG A 60 1.04 2.52 2.34
C ARG A 60 -0.23 3.13 2.93
N ASP A 61 -0.22 4.41 3.25
CA ASP A 61 -1.38 5.20 3.72
C ASP A 61 -1.19 6.61 3.14
N CYS A 62 -1.92 6.94 2.08
CA CYS A 62 -1.70 8.18 1.35
C CYS A 62 -2.97 8.69 0.68
N VAL A 63 -2.88 9.90 0.14
CA VAL A 63 -3.87 10.45 -0.81
C VAL A 63 -3.25 10.47 -2.19
N ILE A 64 -3.90 9.80 -3.15
CA ILE A 64 -3.52 9.84 -4.56
C ILE A 64 -4.40 10.90 -5.25
N GLU A 65 -3.77 11.94 -5.77
CA GLU A 65 -4.37 12.93 -6.67
C GLU A 65 -4.02 12.57 -8.11
N VAL A 66 -5.03 12.36 -8.95
CA VAL A 66 -4.87 12.23 -10.40
C VAL A 66 -5.36 13.51 -11.04
N VAL A 67 -4.43 14.26 -11.64
CA VAL A 67 -4.72 15.61 -12.16
C VAL A 67 -5.79 15.51 -13.26
N GLY A 68 -6.87 16.29 -13.08
CA GLY A 68 -8.00 16.29 -14.00
C GLY A 68 -9.00 15.14 -13.83
N VAL A 69 -8.80 14.25 -12.85
CA VAL A 69 -9.73 13.16 -12.51
C VAL A 69 -10.27 13.31 -11.09
N GLY A 70 -9.40 13.45 -10.09
CA GLY A 70 -9.82 13.61 -8.69
C GLY A 70 -8.80 13.10 -7.69
N THR A 71 -9.22 12.99 -6.43
CA THR A 71 -8.40 12.54 -5.31
C THR A 71 -9.02 11.35 -4.59
N VAL A 72 -8.18 10.45 -4.08
CA VAL A 72 -8.62 9.29 -3.31
C VAL A 72 -7.68 8.99 -2.15
N LYS A 73 -8.23 8.93 -0.93
CA LYS A 73 -7.49 8.46 0.26
C LYS A 73 -7.50 6.93 0.31
N VAL A 74 -6.33 6.33 0.48
CA VAL A 74 -6.12 4.88 0.42
C VAL A 74 -5.16 4.40 1.50
N LYS A 75 -5.35 3.15 1.92
CA LYS A 75 -4.53 2.51 2.95
C LYS A 75 -4.45 1.01 2.70
N GLY A 76 -3.26 0.44 2.86
CA GLY A 76 -3.02 -1.00 2.79
C GLY A 76 -3.08 -1.57 1.37
N SER A 77 -3.47 -2.85 1.28
CA SER A 77 -3.44 -3.70 0.07
C SER A 77 -4.57 -3.40 -0.93
N VAL A 78 -4.75 -2.15 -1.33
CA VAL A 78 -5.78 -1.77 -2.32
C VAL A 78 -5.14 -1.39 -3.64
N THR A 79 -5.83 -1.67 -4.74
CA THR A 79 -5.46 -1.13 -6.06
C THR A 79 -6.38 0.04 -6.38
N VAL A 80 -5.79 1.22 -6.60
CA VAL A 80 -6.52 2.35 -7.19
C VAL A 80 -6.54 2.18 -8.70
N VAL A 81 -7.73 2.24 -9.28
CA VAL A 81 -7.92 2.07 -10.73
C VAL A 81 -8.48 3.37 -11.31
N ILE A 82 -7.78 3.91 -12.32
CA ILE A 82 -8.27 4.96 -13.21
C ILE A 82 -8.92 4.28 -14.41
N LYS A 83 -10.23 4.51 -14.59
CA LYS A 83 -11.00 3.95 -15.71
C LYS A 83 -12.16 4.86 -16.08
N ASP A 84 -12.36 5.07 -17.37
CA ASP A 84 -13.40 5.93 -17.94
C ASP A 84 -13.37 7.34 -17.32
N GLY A 85 -12.17 7.86 -17.04
CA GLY A 85 -11.97 9.16 -16.39
C GLY A 85 -12.47 9.22 -14.95
N LYS A 86 -12.53 8.08 -14.24
CA LYS A 86 -12.95 7.97 -12.83
C LYS A 86 -11.96 7.18 -12.00
N LEU A 87 -11.96 7.44 -10.69
CA LEU A 87 -11.19 6.68 -9.70
C LEU A 87 -12.06 5.67 -8.99
N SER A 88 -11.53 4.46 -8.82
CA SER A 88 -12.14 3.40 -8.00
C SER A 88 -11.08 2.67 -7.19
N LYS A 89 -11.52 1.98 -6.12
CA LYS A 89 -10.66 1.13 -5.29
C LYS A 89 -11.08 -0.32 -5.49
N GLN A 90 -10.12 -1.21 -5.63
CA GLN A 90 -10.29 -2.65 -5.70
C GLN A 90 -9.51 -3.32 -4.58
#